data_AF-A0A6S7BE77-F1
#
_entry.id   AF-A0A6S7BE77-F1
#
_cell.length_a   1.000
_cell.length_b   1.000
_cell.length_c   1.000
_cell.angle_alpha   90.00
_cell.angle_beta   90.00
_cell.angle_gamma   90.00
#
_symmetry.space_group_name_H-M   'P 1'
#
loop_
_entity.id
_entity.type
_entity.pdbx_description
1 polymer ?
#
loop_
_entity_poly.entity_id
_entity_poly.type
_entity_poly.pdbx_seq_one_letter_code
_entity_poly.pdbx_strand_id
1 'polypeptide(L)'
;MPETAERPDRPLEEIEKDFADLVASRLPVWIAREKFELLWDETNLVAARLVFTTEGESYISLLKRMHETFESRYAEVPAETTLAGQRS
;
A
#
# COMPACT_ATOMS: atom_id res chain seq x y z
N MET A 1 -19.11 17.86 -20.73
CA MET A 1 -17.70 17.69 -20.32
C MET A 1 -17.73 17.33 -18.85
N PRO A 2 -17.28 16.16 -18.38
CA PRO A 2 -17.05 16.02 -16.96
C PRO A 2 -15.76 16.78 -16.66
N GLU A 3 -15.84 17.76 -15.77
CA GLU A 3 -14.67 18.31 -15.09
C GLU A 3 -13.91 17.14 -14.47
N THR A 4 -12.77 16.78 -15.05
CA THR A 4 -11.69 16.17 -14.26
C THR A 4 -11.25 17.25 -13.29
N ALA A 5 -12.00 17.39 -12.19
CA ALA A 5 -11.50 18.07 -11.02
C ALA A 5 -10.22 17.33 -10.64
N GLU A 6 -9.09 17.91 -11.01
CA GLU A 6 -7.78 17.52 -10.52
C GLU A 6 -7.88 17.66 -9.00
N ARG A 7 -8.25 16.56 -8.32
CA ARG A 7 -8.15 16.53 -6.86
C ARG A 7 -6.71 16.94 -6.56
N PRO A 8 -6.49 17.95 -5.71
CA PRO A 8 -5.14 18.33 -5.34
C PRO A 8 -4.43 17.08 -4.88
N ASP A 9 -3.26 16.80 -5.46
CA ASP A 9 -2.45 15.65 -5.09
C ASP A 9 -2.25 15.70 -3.57
N ARG A 10 -2.71 14.65 -2.86
CA ARG A 10 -2.66 14.65 -1.40
C ARG A 10 -1.21 14.71 -0.94
N PRO A 11 -0.89 15.53 0.08
CA PRO A 11 0.46 15.62 0.60
C PRO A 11 0.94 14.25 1.09
N LEU A 12 2.22 13.98 0.90
CA LEU A 12 2.86 12.71 1.24
C LEU A 12 2.52 12.26 2.67
N GLU A 13 2.52 13.19 3.63
CA GLU A 13 2.24 12.94 5.05
C GLU A 13 0.83 12.37 5.29
N GLU A 14 -0.18 12.79 4.51
CA GLU A 14 -1.53 12.24 4.63
C GLU A 14 -1.62 10.80 4.12
N ILE A 15 -0.93 10.50 3.01
CA ILE A 15 -0.86 9.13 2.47
C ILE A 15 -0.10 8.22 3.43
N GLU A 16 1.02 8.68 4.00
CA GLU A 16 1.78 7.94 5.01
C GLU A 16 0.93 7.61 6.23
N LYS A 17 0.13 8.57 6.70
CA LYS A 17 -0.78 8.36 7.82
C LYS A 17 -1.88 7.34 7.48
N ASP A 18 -2.53 7.48 6.32
CA ASP A 18 -3.56 6.54 5.88
C ASP A 18 -3.00 5.11 5.77
N PHE A 19 -1.76 4.97 5.29
CA PHE A 19 -1.08 3.68 5.24
C PHE A 19 -0.78 3.14 6.64
N ALA A 20 -0.28 3.97 7.56
CA ALA A 20 -0.02 3.57 8.94
C ALA A 20 -1.32 3.13 9.64
N ASP A 21 -2.41 3.85 9.44
CA ASP A 21 -3.73 3.51 9.96
C ASP A 21 -4.25 2.19 9.36
N LEU A 22 -4.08 1.97 8.05
CA LEU A 22 -4.42 0.71 7.38
C LEU A 22 -3.66 -0.47 7.98
N VAL A 23 -2.35 -0.32 8.17
CA VAL A 23 -1.47 -1.35 8.74
C VAL A 23 -1.83 -1.61 10.20
N ALA A 24 -2.10 -0.57 10.99
CA ALA A 24 -2.53 -0.70 12.39
C ALA A 24 -3.92 -1.34 12.54
N SER A 25 -4.76 -1.21 11.51
CA SER A 25 -6.10 -1.77 11.50
C SER A 25 -6.07 -3.30 11.54
N ARG A 26 -6.96 -3.90 12.34
CA ARG A 26 -7.16 -5.36 12.39
C ARG A 26 -8.16 -5.82 11.33
N LEU A 27 -8.04 -5.30 10.12
CA LEU A 27 -8.93 -5.66 9.02
C LEU A 27 -8.62 -7.08 8.52
N PRO A 28 -9.64 -7.82 8.05
CA PRO A 28 -9.42 -9.02 7.25
C PRO A 28 -8.48 -8.75 6.07
N VAL A 29 -7.61 -9.70 5.75
CA VAL A 29 -6.58 -9.55 4.72
C VAL A 29 -7.14 -9.10 3.36
N TRP A 30 -8.32 -9.60 2.96
CA TRP A 30 -8.94 -9.21 1.70
C TRP A 30 -9.36 -7.73 1.69
N ILE A 31 -9.95 -7.22 2.80
CA ILE A 31 -10.29 -5.80 2.94
C ILE A 31 -9.03 -4.94 3.01
N ALA A 32 -8.02 -5.40 3.75
CA ALA A 32 -6.75 -4.69 3.86
C ALA A 32 -6.07 -4.57 2.49
N ARG A 33 -6.15 -5.62 1.67
CA ARG A 33 -5.60 -5.65 0.31
C ARG A 33 -6.34 -4.71 -0.64
N GLU A 34 -7.67 -4.71 -0.66
CA GLU A 34 -8.44 -3.77 -1.48
C GLU A 34 -8.11 -2.31 -1.11
N LYS A 35 -8.00 -2.00 0.18
CA LYS A 35 -7.64 -0.65 0.65
C LYS A 35 -6.19 -0.30 0.33
N PHE A 36 -5.28 -1.27 0.43
CA PHE A 36 -3.89 -1.09 0.05
C PHE A 36 -3.76 -0.79 -1.44
N GLU A 37 -4.45 -1.53 -2.31
CA GLU A 37 -4.42 -1.34 -3.76
C GLU A 37 -4.93 0.05 -4.15
N LEU A 38 -6.00 0.53 -3.53
CA LEU A 38 -6.48 1.91 -3.74
C LEU A 38 -5.45 2.97 -3.35
N LEU A 39 -4.82 2.82 -2.17
CA LEU A 39 -3.81 3.76 -1.69
C LEU A 39 -2.53 3.69 -2.54
N TRP A 40 -2.18 2.49 -3.00
CA TRP A 40 -1.06 2.24 -3.89
C TRP A 40 -1.25 2.95 -5.23
N ASP A 41 -2.41 2.77 -5.87
CA ASP A 41 -2.72 3.38 -7.16
C ASP A 41 -2.71 4.90 -7.08
N GLU A 42 -3.25 5.46 -6.00
CA GLU A 42 -3.21 6.91 -5.77
C GLU A 42 -1.77 7.41 -5.60
N THR A 43 -0.98 6.76 -4.74
CA THR A 43 0.43 7.13 -4.53
C THR A 43 1.24 6.99 -5.82
N ASN A 44 0.97 5.95 -6.61
CA ASN A 44 1.61 5.70 -7.89
C ASN A 44 1.23 6.75 -8.95
N LEU A 45 -0.01 7.23 -8.95
CA LEU A 45 -0.44 8.32 -9.82
C LEU A 45 0.33 9.61 -9.51
N VAL A 46 0.46 9.97 -8.23
CA VAL A 46 1.22 11.15 -7.80
C VAL A 46 2.71 10.99 -8.14
N ALA A 47 3.29 9.83 -7.84
CA ALA A 47 4.68 9.51 -8.16
C ALA A 47 4.96 9.61 -9.67
N ALA A 48 4.06 9.10 -10.51
CA ALA A 48 4.20 9.15 -11.96
C ALA A 48 4.13 10.59 -12.50
N ARG A 49 3.26 11.44 -11.94
CA ARG A 49 3.18 12.87 -12.29
C ARG A 49 4.45 13.62 -11.91
N LEU A 50 5.09 13.23 -10.82
CA LEU A 50 6.26 13.90 -10.23
C LEU A 50 7.58 13.18 -10.50
N VAL A 51 7.62 12.17 -11.38
CA VAL A 51 8.75 11.22 -11.52
C VAL A 51 10.13 11.85 -11.76
N PHE A 52 10.17 13.10 -12.23
CA PHE A 52 11.41 13.85 -12.49
C PHE A 52 11.71 14.94 -11.44
N THR A 53 11.04 14.92 -10.29
CA THR A 53 11.24 15.86 -9.19
C THR A 53 11.69 15.15 -7.93
N THR A 54 12.37 15.88 -7.04
CA THR A 54 12.73 15.39 -5.69
C THR A 54 11.50 14.98 -4.87
N GLU A 55 10.36 15.63 -5.13
CA GLU A 55 9.10 15.27 -4.51
C GLU A 55 8.61 13.91 -5.00
N GLY A 56 8.70 13.62 -6.30
CA GLY A 56 8.39 12.30 -6.86
C GLY A 56 9.27 11.18 -6.30
N GLU A 57 10.55 11.44 -6.05
CA GLU A 57 11.44 10.47 -5.37
C GLU A 57 10.92 10.09 -3.98
N SER A 58 10.28 11.03 -3.27
CA SER A 58 9.70 10.80 -1.95
C SER A 58 8.47 9.90 -2.03
N TYR A 59 7.59 10.11 -3.02
CA TYR A 59 6.46 9.21 -3.29
C TYR A 59 6.91 7.82 -3.75
N ILE A 60 7.94 7.71 -4.58
CA ILE A 60 8.52 6.42 -4.99
C ILE A 60 9.10 5.68 -3.77
N SER A 61 9.77 6.39 -2.88
CA SER A 61 10.31 5.83 -1.64
C SER A 61 9.20 5.37 -0.69
N LEU A 62 8.05 6.06 -0.69
CA LEU A 62 6.85 5.63 0.04
C LEU A 62 6.27 4.34 -0.57
N LEU A 63 6.09 4.26 -1.89
CA LEU A 63 5.61 3.04 -2.56
C LEU A 63 6.45 1.82 -2.19
N LYS A 64 7.78 1.93 -2.19
CA LYS A 64 8.65 0.82 -1.78
C LYS A 64 8.37 0.37 -0.34
N ARG A 65 8.32 1.31 0.61
CA ARG A 65 8.02 1.03 2.03
C ARG A 65 6.64 0.40 2.22
N MET A 66 5.64 0.89 1.46
CA MET A 66 4.28 0.36 1.47
C MET A 66 4.25 -1.10 1.05
N HIS A 67 4.92 -1.44 -0.06
CA HIS A 67 5.01 -2.80 -0.58
C HIS A 67 5.66 -3.74 0.43
N GLU A 68 6.86 -3.41 0.90
CA GLU A 68 7.64 -4.23 1.83
C GLU A 68 6.87 -4.48 3.14
N THR A 69 6.24 -3.44 3.68
CA THR A 69 5.46 -3.55 4.92
C THR A 69 4.21 -4.40 4.74
N PHE A 70 3.49 -4.23 3.63
CA PHE A 70 2.29 -4.99 3.35
C PHE A 70 2.62 -6.47 3.11
N GLU A 71 3.63 -6.77 2.29
CA GLU A 71 4.11 -8.14 2.08
C GLU A 71 4.60 -8.76 3.39
N SER A 72 5.38 -8.06 4.21
CA SER A 72 5.85 -8.63 5.48
C SER A 72 4.70 -8.98 6.44
N ARG A 73 3.59 -8.25 6.41
CA ARG A 73 2.48 -8.40 7.36
C ARG A 73 1.40 -9.37 6.88
N TYR A 74 1.21 -9.43 5.56
CA TYR A 74 0.18 -10.23 4.92
C TYR A 74 0.76 -11.33 4.02
N ALA A 75 2.07 -11.57 4.07
CA ALA A 75 2.71 -12.72 3.44
C ALA A 75 1.87 -13.94 3.76
N GLU A 76 1.33 -14.55 2.70
CA GLU A 76 0.67 -15.82 2.79
C GLU A 76 1.66 -16.75 3.48
N VAL A 77 1.36 -17.15 4.72
CA VAL A 77 2.10 -18.23 5.36
C VAL A 77 2.03 -19.38 4.36
N PRO A 78 3.17 -19.84 3.79
CA PRO A 78 3.13 -20.95 2.85
C PRO A 78 2.40 -22.09 3.55
N ALA A 79 1.41 -22.67 2.87
CA ALA A 79 0.49 -23.68 3.41
C ALA A 79 1.19 -24.98 3.91
N GLU A 80 2.52 -25.00 3.98
CA GLU A 80 3.36 -26.14 4.34
C GLU A 80 3.54 -26.36 5.85
N THR A 81 3.04 -25.48 6.73
CA THR A 81 3.17 -25.70 8.19
C THR A 81 2.03 -26.53 8.81
N THR A 82 0.94 -26.81 8.07
CA THR A 82 -0.24 -27.51 8.66
C THR A 82 -0.22 -29.04 8.49
N LEU A 83 0.74 -29.63 7.76
CA LEU A 83 0.76 -31.08 7.50
C LEU A 83 1.93 -31.87 8.11
N ALA A 84 2.83 -31.24 8.87
CA ALA A 84 3.97 -31.94 9.49
C ALA A 84 3.66 -32.56 10.88
N GLY A 85 2.41 -32.52 11.36
CA GLY A 85 2.04 -32.92 12.72
C GLY A 85 1.08 -34.10 12.84
N GLN A 86 0.85 -34.89 11.79
CA GLN A 86 -0.14 -35.97 11.82
C GLN A 86 0.37 -37.28 11.20
N ARG A 87 1.59 -37.69 11.53
CA ARG A 87 2.06 -39.06 11.31
C ARG A 87 3.06 -39.47 12.41
N SER A 88 2.54 -40.03 13.50
CA SER A 88 3.22 -41.01 14.36
C SER A 88 2.18 -41.82 15.10
#